data_AF-A0AAJ6NK33-F1
#
_entry.id   AF-A0AAJ6NK33-F1
#
_cell.length_a   1.000
_cell.length_b   1.000
_cell.length_c   1.000
_cell.angle_alpha   90.00
_cell.angle_beta   90.00
_cell.angle_gamma   90.00
#
_symmetry.space_group_name_H-M   'P 1'
#
loop_
_entity.id
_entity.type
_entity.pdbx_description
1 polymer ?
#
loop_
_entity_poly.entity_id
_entity_poly.type
_entity_poly.pdbx_seq_one_letter_code
_entity_poly.pdbx_strand_id
1 'polypeptide(L)'
;MNLESLPLFPQFMRVLCSYRISSFQVSDIFSKVLLLGVENNNINYQNVYRLVQRFVKEGYLVIDGTKTSYKTYSETEEMNSLRARLCSEPKEIIDELISVKNQLELEVSSLSSEIELYEELKQSYPNLQFIIEQLKQKNTKHLSYLKNKINALCSLIMHLP
;
A
#
# COMPACT_ATOMS: atom_id res chain seq x y z
N MET A 1 4.45 1.62 30.15
CA MET A 1 3.44 2.57 29.59
C MET A 1 3.08 2.06 28.21
N ASN A 2 1.81 2.09 27.78
CA ASN A 2 1.42 1.52 26.49
C ASN A 2 1.78 2.48 25.34
N LEU A 3 2.78 2.14 24.51
CA LEU A 3 3.19 2.94 23.35
C LEU A 3 2.03 3.13 22.35
N GLU A 4 1.13 2.15 22.24
CA GLU A 4 0.01 2.14 21.30
C GLU A 4 -1.01 3.24 21.57
N SER A 5 -1.03 3.76 22.81
CA SER A 5 -1.90 4.87 23.21
C SER A 5 -1.38 6.26 22.81
N LEU A 6 -0.18 6.35 22.22
CA LEU A 6 0.43 7.63 21.87
C LEU A 6 -0.22 8.23 20.61
N PRO A 7 -0.40 9.56 20.56
CA PRO A 7 -0.85 10.23 19.36
C PRO A 7 0.16 10.01 18.23
N LEU A 8 -0.33 9.79 17.02
CA LEU A 8 0.47 9.47 15.83
C LEU A 8 1.22 8.13 15.88
N PHE A 9 0.97 7.29 16.88
CA PHE A 9 1.61 5.97 16.97
C PHE A 9 1.36 5.11 15.72
N PRO A 10 0.12 4.99 15.17
CA PRO A 10 -0.11 4.19 13.97
C PRO A 10 0.69 4.69 12.76
N GLN A 11 0.74 6.02 12.55
CA GLN A 11 1.47 6.62 11.42
C GLN A 11 2.98 6.49 11.58
N PHE A 12 3.49 6.60 12.81
CA PHE A 12 4.91 6.39 13.09
C PHE A 12 5.31 4.93 12.95
N MET A 13 4.47 4.00 13.41
CA MET A 13 4.70 2.57 13.21
C MET A 13 4.78 2.23 11.73
N ARG A 14 3.95 2.83 10.85
CA ARG A 14 4.11 2.65 9.39
C ARG A 14 5.52 3.03 8.91
N VAL A 15 6.07 4.14 9.39
CA VAL A 15 7.46 4.53 9.06
C VAL A 15 8.45 3.48 9.54
N LEU A 16 8.31 2.97 10.77
CA LEU A 16 9.19 1.95 11.31
C LEU A 16 9.05 0.59 10.61
N CYS A 17 7.86 0.25 10.13
CA CYS A 17 7.62 -0.96 9.37
C CYS A 17 8.20 -0.87 7.96
N SER A 18 8.18 0.32 7.33
CA SER A 18 8.66 0.52 5.96
C SER A 18 10.13 0.95 5.84
N TYR A 19 10.73 1.49 6.91
CA TYR A 19 12.10 2.03 6.88
C TYR A 19 12.92 1.55 8.08
N ARG A 20 14.21 1.37 7.83
CA ARG A 20 15.23 1.22 8.88
C ARG A 20 15.80 2.60 9.21
N ILE A 21 15.51 3.11 10.40
CA ILE A 21 16.05 4.38 10.87
C ILE A 21 17.55 4.20 11.19
N SER A 22 18.38 4.84 10.38
CA SER A 22 19.84 4.86 10.55
C SER A 22 20.31 6.27 10.27
N SER A 23 20.78 6.97 11.31
CA SER A 23 21.22 8.36 11.23
C SER A 23 20.18 9.34 10.67
N PHE A 24 18.89 9.14 10.98
CA PHE A 24 17.85 10.07 10.56
C PHE A 24 17.75 11.26 11.49
N GLN A 25 17.46 12.44 10.95
CA GLN A 25 16.93 13.56 11.71
C GLN A 25 15.43 13.39 11.96
N VAL A 26 14.90 14.15 12.92
CA VAL A 26 13.44 14.20 13.15
C VAL A 26 12.70 14.74 11.91
N SER A 27 13.33 15.62 11.13
CA SER A 27 12.82 16.11 9.83
C SER A 27 12.68 15.00 8.80
N ASP A 28 13.64 14.06 8.74
CA ASP A 28 13.55 12.91 7.84
C ASP A 28 12.37 12.04 8.23
N ILE A 29 12.26 11.72 9.52
CA ILE A 29 11.15 10.92 10.07
C ILE A 29 9.81 11.62 9.82
N PHE A 30 9.71 12.92 10.08
CA PHE A 30 8.52 13.72 9.82
C PHE A 30 8.09 13.65 8.35
N SER A 31 9.04 13.77 7.42
CA SER A 31 8.77 13.66 5.98
C SER A 31 8.25 12.27 5.60
N LYS A 32 8.76 11.20 6.22
CA LYS A 32 8.25 9.83 6.03
C LYS A 32 6.86 9.63 6.64
N VAL A 33 6.60 10.22 7.81
CA VAL A 33 5.26 10.20 8.43
C VAL A 33 4.25 10.89 7.54
N LEU A 34 4.60 12.04 6.91
CA LEU A 34 3.72 12.71 5.95
C LEU A 34 3.48 11.86 4.69
N LEU A 35 4.51 11.15 4.21
CA LEU A 35 4.39 10.28 3.03
C LEU A 35 3.46 9.07 3.27
N LEU A 36 3.53 8.45 4.45
CA LEU A 36 2.79 7.22 4.78
C LEU A 36 1.48 7.47 5.57
N GLY A 37 1.31 8.68 6.10
CA GLY A 37 0.17 9.11 6.91
C GLY A 37 -0.96 9.65 6.05
N VAL A 38 -1.74 8.77 5.42
CA VAL A 38 -2.87 9.13 4.53
C VAL A 38 -4.13 9.54 5.31
N GLU A 39 -4.01 10.20 6.47
CA GLU A 39 -5.18 10.64 7.24
C GLU A 39 -5.13 12.13 7.55
N ASN A 40 -6.32 12.73 7.61
CA ASN A 40 -6.62 14.13 7.87
C ASN A 40 -6.33 14.50 9.35
N ASN A 41 -5.10 14.21 9.79
CA ASN A 41 -4.64 14.38 11.14
C ASN A 41 -3.77 15.63 11.21
N ASN A 42 -3.87 16.37 12.33
CA ASN A 42 -3.01 17.52 12.65
C ASN A 42 -1.56 17.04 12.94
N ILE A 43 -0.91 16.43 11.95
CA ILE A 43 0.47 15.98 12.00
C ILE A 43 1.35 17.21 12.05
N ASN A 44 1.97 17.45 13.19
CA ASN A 44 2.91 18.54 13.42
C ASN A 44 4.26 17.93 13.79
N TYR A 45 5.33 18.56 13.29
CA TYR A 45 6.71 18.28 13.67
C TYR A 45 6.91 18.10 15.17
N GLN A 46 6.27 18.91 16.02
CA GLN A 46 6.37 18.80 17.47
C GLN A 46 5.86 17.46 18.01
N ASN A 47 4.77 16.92 17.45
CA ASN A 47 4.21 15.64 17.87
C ASN A 47 5.13 14.49 17.44
N VAL A 48 5.67 14.55 16.21
CA VAL A 48 6.67 13.58 15.74
C VAL A 48 7.94 13.64 16.59
N TYR A 49 8.44 14.84 16.90
CA TYR A 49 9.58 15.04 17.79
C TYR A 49 9.36 14.41 19.16
N ARG A 50 8.22 14.68 19.80
CA ARG A 50 7.86 14.10 21.11
C ARG A 50 7.84 12.57 21.06
N LEU A 51 7.34 12.00 19.97
CA LEU A 51 7.28 10.57 19.80
C LEU A 51 8.67 9.96 19.57
N VAL A 52 9.53 10.60 18.78
CA VAL A 52 10.96 10.21 18.67
C VAL A 52 11.64 10.23 20.05
N GLN A 53 11.47 11.31 20.83
CA GLN A 53 12.03 11.37 22.18
C GLN A 53 11.50 10.26 23.10
N ARG A 54 10.22 9.87 22.91
CA ARG A 54 9.64 8.76 23.67
C ARG A 54 10.29 7.43 23.29
N PHE A 55 10.48 7.16 22.01
CA PHE A 55 11.16 5.95 21.55
C PHE A 55 12.63 5.90 21.99
N VAL A 56 13.30 7.04 22.11
CA VAL A 56 14.63 7.12 22.73
C VAL A 56 14.56 6.76 24.21
N LYS A 57 13.61 7.32 24.95
CA LYS A 57 13.43 7.05 26.38
C LYS A 57 13.13 5.57 26.68
N GLU A 58 12.36 4.93 25.82
CA GLU A 58 12.00 3.50 25.96
C GLU A 58 13.07 2.56 25.37
N GLY A 59 14.19 3.10 24.86
CA GLY A 59 15.34 2.32 24.40
C GLY A 59 15.22 1.71 23.00
N TYR A 60 14.26 2.15 22.18
CA TYR A 60 14.10 1.69 20.79
C TYR A 60 14.94 2.49 19.79
N LEU A 61 15.27 3.73 20.15
CA LEU A 61 16.13 4.62 19.37
C LEU A 61 17.29 5.11 20.24
N VAL A 62 18.43 5.34 19.62
CA VAL A 62 19.58 6.01 20.25
C VAL A 62 19.89 7.30 19.52
N ILE A 63 20.46 8.26 20.24
CA ILE A 63 21.00 9.48 19.63
C ILE A 63 22.41 9.16 19.15
N ASP A 64 22.69 9.39 17.88
CA ASP A 64 24.03 9.13 17.34
C ASP A 64 25.05 10.10 17.93
N GLY A 65 26.29 9.63 18.10
CA GLY A 65 27.39 10.42 18.65
C GLY A 65 27.61 11.72 17.87
N THR A 66 27.83 12.81 18.63
CA THR A 66 27.83 14.24 18.24
C THR A 66 28.89 14.66 17.22
N LYS A 67 28.92 14.07 16.02
CA LYS A 67 29.84 14.53 14.95
C LYS A 67 29.29 15.69 14.13
N THR A 68 28.01 16.03 14.26
CA THR A 68 27.39 17.18 13.57
C THR A 68 26.56 18.04 14.53
N SER A 69 26.24 19.27 14.14
CA SER A 69 25.38 20.18 14.90
C SER A 69 23.92 19.69 15.04
N TYR A 70 23.54 18.65 14.29
CA TYR A 70 22.18 18.10 14.27
C TYR A 70 22.12 16.76 14.98
N LYS A 71 21.09 16.56 15.82
CA LYS A 71 20.83 15.27 16.47
C LYS A 71 20.22 14.31 15.46
N THR A 72 20.90 13.20 15.22
CA THR A 72 20.39 12.07 14.43
C THR A 72 20.09 10.87 15.34
N TYR A 73 19.26 9.97 14.84
CA TYR A 73 18.75 8.82 15.58
C TYR A 73 18.93 7.54 14.76
N SER A 74 19.26 6.46 15.45
CA SER A 74 19.38 5.11 14.89
C SER A 74 18.62 4.10 15.73
N GLU A 75 18.15 3.01 15.11
CA GLU A 75 17.46 1.91 15.80
C GLU A 75 18.40 1.11 16.70
N THR A 76 17.84 0.57 17.79
CA THR A 76 18.47 -0.42 18.66
C THR A 76 18.06 -1.84 18.30
N GLU A 77 18.65 -2.84 18.96
CA GLU A 77 18.22 -4.23 18.81
C GLU A 77 16.78 -4.45 19.32
N GLU A 78 16.36 -3.72 20.36
CA GLU A 78 14.99 -3.78 20.89
C GLU A 78 13.94 -3.37 19.86
N MET A 79 14.30 -2.51 18.91
CA MET A 79 13.44 -2.13 17.79
C MET A 79 13.11 -3.31 16.87
N ASN A 80 14.02 -4.28 16.72
CA ASN A 80 13.77 -5.48 15.91
C ASN A 80 12.63 -6.31 16.49
N SER A 81 12.64 -6.50 17.82
CA SER A 81 11.59 -7.23 18.53
C SER A 81 10.24 -6.51 18.44
N LEU A 82 10.24 -5.17 18.56
CA LEU A 82 9.03 -4.37 18.40
C LEU A 82 8.45 -4.51 16.98
N ARG A 83 9.30 -4.41 15.96
CA ARG A 83 8.92 -4.56 14.56
C ARG A 83 8.36 -5.95 14.27
N ALA A 84 9.00 -7.02 14.74
CA ALA A 84 8.52 -8.39 14.54
C ALA A 84 7.11 -8.60 15.12
N ARG A 85 6.77 -7.91 16.21
CA ARG A 85 5.45 -8.00 16.85
C ARG A 85 4.37 -7.16 16.15
N LEU A 86 4.73 -6.00 15.61
CA LEU A 86 3.75 -4.98 15.19
C LEU A 86 3.69 -4.73 13.68
N CYS A 87 4.71 -5.12 12.91
CA CYS A 87 4.85 -4.81 11.48
C CYS A 87 4.53 -5.98 10.56
N SER A 88 3.91 -7.04 11.07
CA SER A 88 3.39 -8.11 10.21
C SER A 88 2.27 -7.53 9.35
N GLU A 89 2.45 -7.52 8.04
CA GLU A 89 1.30 -7.30 7.16
C GLU A 89 0.28 -8.40 7.44
N PRO A 90 -1.01 -8.06 7.58
CA PRO A 90 -2.02 -9.08 7.81
C PRO A 90 -2.02 -9.99 6.58
N LYS A 91 -1.69 -11.26 6.77
CA LYS A 91 -1.84 -12.30 5.75
C LYS A 91 -3.23 -12.23 5.08
N GLU A 92 -4.22 -11.83 5.86
CA GLU A 92 -5.59 -11.53 5.44
C GLU A 92 -5.68 -10.51 4.29
N ILE A 93 -4.88 -9.44 4.29
CA ILE A 93 -4.86 -8.44 3.21
C ILE A 93 -4.30 -9.05 1.92
N ILE A 94 -3.22 -9.84 2.02
CA ILE A 94 -2.63 -10.52 0.86
C ILE A 94 -3.64 -11.51 0.27
N ASP A 95 -4.28 -12.31 1.13
CA ASP A 95 -5.31 -13.27 0.74
C ASP A 95 -6.52 -12.57 0.10
N GLU A 96 -6.93 -11.41 0.62
CA GLU A 96 -8.00 -10.57 0.04
C GLU A 96 -7.62 -10.06 -1.37
N LEU A 97 -6.40 -9.54 -1.54
CA LEU A 97 -5.91 -9.07 -2.84
C LEU A 97 -5.85 -10.19 -3.88
N ILE A 98 -5.42 -11.39 -3.48
CA ILE A 98 -5.42 -12.59 -4.34
C ILE A 98 -6.85 -12.99 -4.69
N SER A 99 -7.77 -12.95 -3.74
CA SER A 99 -9.20 -13.25 -3.98
C SER A 99 -9.80 -12.30 -5.00
N VAL A 100 -9.57 -10.99 -4.86
CA VAL A 100 -10.03 -9.97 -5.81
C VAL A 100 -9.43 -10.19 -7.20
N LYS A 101 -8.13 -10.51 -7.28
CA LYS A 101 -7.47 -10.84 -8.55
C LYS A 101 -8.16 -12.02 -9.24
N ASN A 102 -8.42 -13.10 -8.52
CA ASN A 102 -9.06 -14.31 -9.08
C ASN A 102 -10.49 -14.00 -9.59
N GLN A 103 -11.25 -13.18 -8.87
CA GLN A 103 -12.57 -12.74 -9.32
C GLN A 103 -12.51 -11.94 -10.63
N LEU A 104 -11.53 -11.05 -10.77
CA LEU A 104 -11.32 -10.28 -12.00
C LEU A 104 -10.89 -11.18 -13.17
N GLU A 105 -10.09 -12.21 -12.93
CA GLU A 105 -9.70 -13.19 -13.96
C GLU A 105 -10.92 -13.97 -14.49
N LEU A 106 -11.86 -14.33 -13.61
CA LEU A 106 -13.13 -14.95 -14.01
C LEU A 106 -13.99 -13.98 -14.85
N GLU A 107 -14.09 -12.71 -14.45
CA GLU A 107 -14.82 -11.69 -15.21
C GLU A 107 -14.19 -11.48 -16.61
N VAL A 108 -12.86 -11.43 -16.69
CA VAL A 108 -12.11 -11.35 -17.96
C VAL A 108 -12.41 -12.54 -18.87
N SER A 109 -12.46 -13.76 -18.31
CA SER A 109 -12.81 -14.96 -19.08
C SER A 109 -14.23 -14.87 -19.63
N SER A 110 -15.20 -14.54 -18.78
CA SER A 110 -16.61 -14.40 -19.18
C SER A 110 -16.81 -13.35 -20.27
N LEU A 111 -16.18 -12.18 -20.12
CA LEU A 111 -16.30 -11.08 -21.06
C LEU A 111 -15.61 -11.38 -22.40
N SER A 112 -14.51 -12.14 -22.37
CA SER A 112 -13.83 -12.59 -23.59
C SER A 112 -14.73 -13.53 -24.39
N SER A 113 -15.39 -14.48 -23.72
CA SER A 113 -16.39 -15.36 -24.36
C SER A 113 -17.59 -14.58 -24.91
N GLU A 114 -18.08 -13.56 -24.19
CA GLU A 114 -19.17 -12.70 -24.70
C GLU A 114 -18.75 -11.96 -25.99
N ILE A 115 -17.51 -11.46 -26.05
CA ILE A 115 -16.97 -10.81 -27.25
C ILE A 115 -16.90 -11.76 -28.45
N GLU A 116 -16.54 -13.02 -28.23
CA GLU A 116 -16.53 -14.05 -29.26
C GLU A 116 -17.95 -14.34 -29.76
N LEU A 117 -18.92 -14.46 -28.85
CA LEU A 117 -20.34 -14.68 -29.21
C LEU A 117 -20.92 -13.53 -30.03
N TYR A 118 -20.46 -12.29 -29.85
CA TYR A 118 -20.89 -11.19 -30.72
C TYR A 118 -20.53 -11.40 -32.20
N GLU A 119 -19.44 -12.12 -32.51
CA GLU A 119 -19.11 -12.44 -33.91
C GLU A 119 -20.10 -13.44 -34.51
N GLU A 120 -20.52 -14.45 -33.74
CA GLU A 120 -21.54 -15.41 -34.17
C GLU A 120 -22.91 -14.74 -34.36
N LEU A 121 -23.28 -13.85 -33.43
CA LEU A 121 -24.51 -13.07 -33.52
C LEU A 121 -24.50 -12.12 -34.72
N LYS A 122 -23.35 -11.53 -35.05
CA LYS A 122 -23.20 -10.66 -36.22
C LYS A 122 -23.46 -11.39 -37.53
N GLN A 123 -23.03 -12.65 -37.63
CA GLN A 123 -23.33 -13.50 -38.79
C GLN A 123 -24.81 -13.87 -38.85
N SER A 124 -25.42 -14.18 -37.70
CA SER A 124 -26.81 -14.61 -37.59
C SER A 124 -27.82 -13.47 -37.79
N TYR A 125 -27.44 -12.24 -37.44
CA TYR A 125 -28.31 -11.06 -37.47
C TYR A 125 -27.64 -9.85 -38.14
N PRO A 126 -27.44 -9.87 -39.48
CA PRO A 126 -26.73 -8.80 -40.20
C PRO A 126 -27.39 -7.42 -40.06
N ASN A 127 -28.72 -7.37 -39.92
CA ASN A 127 -29.48 -6.14 -39.69
C ASN A 127 -29.17 -5.46 -38.34
N LEU A 128 -28.60 -6.20 -37.38
CA LEU A 128 -28.19 -5.68 -36.07
C LEU A 128 -26.68 -5.41 -35.98
N GLN A 129 -25.93 -5.56 -37.08
CA GLN A 129 -24.47 -5.49 -37.10
C GLN A 129 -23.91 -4.23 -36.42
N PHE A 130 -24.51 -3.07 -36.66
CA PHE A 130 -24.04 -1.82 -36.05
C PHE A 130 -24.14 -1.84 -34.52
N ILE A 131 -25.25 -2.35 -33.97
CA ILE A 131 -25.47 -2.45 -32.53
C ILE A 131 -24.51 -3.48 -31.92
N ILE A 132 -24.34 -4.62 -32.58
CA ILE A 132 -23.43 -5.68 -32.15
C ILE A 132 -21.99 -5.17 -32.10
N GLU A 133 -21.54 -4.42 -33.11
CA GLU A 133 -20.20 -3.84 -33.12
C GLU A 133 -20.00 -2.80 -32.01
N GLN A 134 -21.02 -2.00 -31.70
CA GLN A 134 -20.96 -1.07 -30.57
C GLN A 134 -20.83 -1.79 -29.22
N LEU A 135 -21.61 -2.85 -29.01
CA LEU A 135 -21.52 -3.68 -27.79
C LEU A 135 -20.14 -4.34 -27.69
N LYS A 136 -19.66 -4.94 -28.76
CA LYS A 136 -18.34 -5.54 -28.84
C LYS A 136 -17.24 -4.53 -28.52
N GLN A 137 -17.30 -3.32 -29.07
CA GLN A 137 -16.32 -2.27 -28.80
C GLN A 137 -16.35 -1.83 -27.32
N LYS A 138 -17.54 -1.68 -26.73
CA LYS A 138 -17.70 -1.36 -25.32
C LYS A 138 -17.06 -2.44 -24.43
N ASN A 139 -17.38 -3.71 -24.69
CA ASN A 139 -16.85 -4.82 -23.92
C ASN A 139 -15.33 -4.98 -24.11
N THR A 140 -14.81 -4.72 -25.32
CA THR A 140 -13.35 -4.72 -25.57
C THR A 140 -12.63 -3.66 -24.73
N LYS A 141 -13.22 -2.47 -24.59
CA LYS A 141 -12.67 -1.41 -23.72
C LYS A 141 -12.72 -1.82 -22.24
N HIS A 142 -13.83 -2.41 -21.80
CA HIS A 142 -13.97 -2.92 -20.42
C HIS A 142 -12.96 -4.04 -20.14
N LEU A 143 -12.76 -4.97 -21.08
CA LEU A 143 -11.76 -6.03 -21.00
C LEU A 143 -10.35 -5.49 -20.80
N SER A 144 -9.97 -4.45 -21.56
CA SER A 144 -8.68 -3.78 -21.42
C SER A 144 -8.52 -3.14 -20.03
N TYR A 145 -9.57 -2.49 -19.52
CA TYR A 145 -9.59 -1.92 -18.18
C TYR A 145 -9.38 -2.99 -17.10
N LEU A 146 -10.11 -4.11 -17.17
CA LEU A 146 -9.98 -5.22 -16.21
C LEU A 146 -8.57 -5.81 -16.24
N LYS A 147 -7.98 -6.02 -17.42
CA LYS A 147 -6.59 -6.50 -17.56
C LYS A 147 -5.59 -5.54 -16.93
N ASN A 148 -5.74 -4.24 -17.12
CA ASN A 148 -4.89 -3.24 -16.47
C ASN A 148 -5.04 -3.26 -14.94
N LYS A 149 -6.25 -3.47 -14.43
CA LYS A 149 -6.52 -3.59 -13.00
C LYS A 149 -5.85 -4.84 -12.41
N ILE A 150 -5.94 -5.98 -13.10
CA ILE A 150 -5.22 -7.21 -12.71
C ILE A 150 -3.70 -6.97 -12.70
N ASN A 151 -3.15 -6.32 -13.72
CA ASN A 151 -1.72 -6.01 -13.76
C ASN A 151 -1.29 -5.14 -12.59
N ALA A 152 -2.07 -4.10 -12.25
CA ALA A 152 -1.79 -3.26 -11.09
C ALA A 152 -1.84 -4.05 -9.78
N LEU A 153 -2.82 -4.95 -9.61
CA LEU A 153 -2.91 -5.84 -8.45
C LEU A 153 -1.72 -6.80 -8.38
N CYS A 154 -1.33 -7.42 -9.49
CA CYS A 154 -0.15 -8.28 -9.54
C CYS A 154 1.13 -7.50 -9.18
N SER A 155 1.29 -6.28 -9.70
CA SER A 155 2.42 -5.41 -9.33
C SER A 155 2.41 -5.11 -7.84
N LEU A 156 1.25 -4.83 -7.24
CA LEU A 156 1.15 -4.59 -5.80
C LEU A 156 1.56 -5.85 -5.02
N ILE A 157 0.93 -7.00 -5.30
CA ILE A 157 1.20 -8.27 -4.62
C ILE A 157 2.68 -8.67 -4.71
N MET A 158 3.34 -8.48 -5.86
CA MET A 158 4.77 -8.80 -6.02
C MET A 158 5.70 -7.91 -5.20
N HIS A 159 5.25 -6.73 -4.78
CA HIS A 159 6.04 -5.78 -3.99
C HIS A 159 5.59 -5.71 -2.52
N LEU A 160 4.63 -6.56 -2.11
CA LEU A 160 4.35 -6.77 -0.70
C LEU A 160 5.46 -7.65 -0.09
N PRO A 161 5.93 -7.33 1.14
CA PRO A 161 7.01 -8.02 1.85
C PRO A 161 6.71 -9.48 2.24
#